data_AF-A0A6I2L866-F1
#
_entry.id   AF-A0A6I2L866-F1
#
_cell.length_a   1.000
_cell.length_b   1.000
_cell.length_c   1.000
_cell.angle_alpha   90.00
_cell.angle_beta   90.00
_cell.angle_gamma   90.00
#
_symmetry.space_group_name_H-M   'P 1'
#
loop_
_entity.id
_entity.type
_entity.pdbx_description
1 polymer ?
#
loop_
_entity_poly.entity_id
_entity_poly.type
_entity_poly.pdbx_seq_one_letter_code
_entity_poly.pdbx_strand_id
1 'polypeptide(L)'
;MLDKSKIILSTPEESAAITAAALSDPDAQPLTEEELAQFRPWRARLLAPPGSPMVTLTMEFDAATIDAFKRQGDDWQQGINAVLREWAIRRGYVPFPA
;
A
#
# COMPACT_ATOMS: atom_id res chain seq x y z
N MET A 1 4.68 -9.21 15.26
CA MET A 1 3.28 -8.82 15.55
C MET A 1 3.33 -7.85 16.72
N LEU A 2 2.84 -6.62 16.58
CA LEU A 2 2.76 -5.69 17.71
C LEU A 2 1.72 -6.22 18.72
N ASP A 3 2.06 -6.20 20.00
CA ASP A 3 1.12 -6.46 21.08
C ASP A 3 0.14 -5.28 21.19
N LYS A 4 -1.08 -5.47 20.67
CA LYS A 4 -2.12 -4.44 20.62
C LYS A 4 -2.48 -3.89 22.01
N SER A 5 -2.23 -4.66 23.08
CA SER A 5 -2.50 -4.23 24.46
C SER A 5 -1.60 -3.08 24.93
N LYS A 6 -0.53 -2.76 24.20
CA LYS A 6 0.41 -1.68 24.54
C LYS A 6 0.15 -0.38 23.77
N ILE A 7 -0.82 -0.36 22.86
CA ILE A 7 -1.18 0.83 22.09
C ILE A 7 -2.15 1.67 22.92
N ILE A 8 -1.73 2.87 23.29
CA ILE A 8 -2.59 3.86 23.95
C ILE A 8 -3.38 4.55 22.84
N LEU A 9 -4.71 4.36 22.84
CA LEU A 9 -5.62 5.03 21.91
C LEU A 9 -6.07 6.36 22.52
N SER A 10 -6.18 7.39 21.69
CA SER A 10 -6.74 8.68 22.11
C SER A 10 -8.17 8.51 22.58
N THR A 11 -8.53 9.21 23.66
CA THR A 11 -9.92 9.34 24.07
C THR A 11 -10.73 10.18 23.07
N PRO A 12 -12.06 10.12 23.10
CA PRO A 12 -12.91 10.95 22.23
C PRO A 12 -12.67 12.46 22.44
N GLU A 13 -12.44 12.89 23.68
CA GLU A 13 -12.16 14.30 24.02
C GLU A 13 -10.83 14.76 23.42
N GLU A 14 -9.77 13.95 23.56
CA GLU A 14 -8.47 14.24 22.94
C GLU A 14 -8.57 14.28 21.41
N SER A 15 -9.34 13.36 20.81
CA SER A 15 -9.56 13.32 19.36
C SER A 15 -10.30 14.57 18.85
N ALA A 16 -11.28 15.07 19.62
CA ALA A 16 -11.99 16.30 19.32
C ALA A 16 -11.06 17.53 19.44
N ALA A 17 -10.21 17.58 20.47
CA ALA A 17 -9.24 18.65 20.64
C ALA A 17 -8.20 18.69 19.49
N ILE A 18 -7.71 17.53 19.05
CA ILE A 18 -6.79 17.42 17.90
C ILE A 18 -7.47 17.90 16.61
N THR A 19 -8.71 17.48 16.37
CA THR A 19 -9.48 17.91 15.18
C THR A 19 -9.72 19.41 15.18
N ALA A 20 -10.10 19.98 16.34
CA ALA A 20 -10.31 21.43 16.47
C ALA A 20 -9.02 22.23 16.24
N ALA A 21 -7.89 21.75 16.75
CA ALA A 21 -6.58 22.37 16.53
C ALA A 21 -6.21 22.36 15.03
N ALA A 22 -6.40 21.22 14.35
CA ALA A 22 -6.13 21.08 12.92
C ALA A 22 -7.00 22.02 12.06
N LEU A 23 -8.28 22.19 12.41
CA LEU A 23 -9.18 23.11 11.69
C LEU A 23 -8.82 24.59 11.92
N SER A 24 -8.19 24.91 13.05
CA SER A 24 -7.76 26.29 13.36
C SER A 24 -6.49 26.71 12.63
N ASP A 25 -5.69 25.74 12.16
CA ASP A 25 -4.46 25.98 11.41
C ASP A 25 -4.76 26.17 9.91
N PRO A 26 -4.58 27.38 9.33
CA PRO A 26 -4.82 27.62 7.92
C PRO A 26 -3.84 26.89 7.00
N ASP A 27 -2.61 26.62 7.47
CA ASP A 27 -1.55 26.00 6.66
C ASP A 27 -1.61 24.46 6.71
N ALA A 28 -2.37 23.89 7.64
CA ALA A 28 -2.46 22.45 7.88
C ALA A 28 -3.90 21.93 8.01
N GLN A 29 -4.81 22.42 7.16
CA GLN A 29 -6.19 21.94 7.09
C GLN A 29 -6.24 20.42 6.82
N PRO A 30 -7.13 19.67 7.50
CA PRO A 30 -7.35 18.26 7.19
C PRO A 30 -7.96 18.10 5.79
N LEU A 31 -7.52 17.06 5.07
CA LEU A 31 -8.05 16.72 3.74
C LEU A 31 -9.52 16.32 3.83
N THR A 32 -10.29 16.66 2.79
CA THR A 32 -11.67 16.15 2.68
C THR A 32 -11.67 14.67 2.31
N GLU A 33 -12.81 14.00 2.50
CA GLU A 33 -12.96 12.59 2.12
C GLU A 33 -12.73 12.39 0.62
N GLU A 34 -13.16 13.34 -0.21
CA GLU A 34 -12.97 13.31 -1.67
C GLU A 34 -11.50 13.46 -2.06
N GLU A 35 -10.72 14.24 -1.31
CA GLU A 35 -9.28 14.40 -1.53
C GLU A 35 -8.51 13.16 -1.05
N LEU A 36 -8.88 12.62 0.11
CA LEU A 36 -8.33 11.36 0.64
C LEU A 36 -8.60 10.18 -0.30
N ALA A 37 -9.80 10.10 -0.89
CA ALA A 37 -10.18 9.04 -1.82
C ALA A 37 -9.33 9.02 -3.11
N GLN A 38 -8.67 10.13 -3.47
CA GLN A 38 -7.77 10.19 -4.62
C GLN A 38 -6.43 9.49 -4.36
N PHE A 39 -6.12 9.19 -3.09
CA PHE A 39 -4.83 8.60 -2.73
C PHE A 39 -4.80 7.14 -3.15
N ARG A 40 -3.80 6.79 -3.97
CA ARG A 40 -3.56 5.41 -4.38
C ARG A 40 -2.57 4.76 -3.42
N PRO A 41 -2.82 3.52 -2.96
CA PRO A 41 -1.85 2.77 -2.18
C PRO A 41 -0.50 2.74 -2.90
N TRP A 42 0.60 2.93 -2.18
CA TRP A 42 1.95 2.95 -2.78
C TRP A 42 2.22 1.71 -3.65
N ARG A 43 1.78 0.53 -3.19
CA ARG A 43 1.90 -0.73 -3.95
C ARG A 43 1.19 -0.69 -5.30
N ALA A 44 0.06 0.02 -5.39
CA ALA A 44 -0.67 0.17 -6.64
C ALA A 44 0.07 1.04 -7.67
N ARG A 45 1.02 1.88 -7.23
CA ARG A 45 1.93 2.61 -8.13
C ARG A 45 3.04 1.75 -8.69
N LEU A 46 3.36 0.61 -8.07
CA LEU A 46 4.39 -0.30 -8.58
C LEU A 46 3.83 -1.27 -9.62
N LEU A 47 2.52 -1.45 -9.68
CA LEU A 47 1.87 -2.28 -10.69
C LEU A 47 2.03 -1.68 -12.09
N ALA A 48 1.92 -2.53 -13.11
CA ALA A 48 1.83 -2.06 -14.48
C ALA A 48 0.54 -1.25 -14.68
N PRO A 49 0.51 -0.25 -15.58
CA PRO A 49 -0.71 0.50 -15.90
C PRO A 49 -1.89 -0.42 -16.25
N PRO A 50 -3.14 -0.03 -15.95
CA PRO A 50 -4.32 -0.78 -16.36
C PRO A 50 -4.28 -1.07 -17.88
N GLY A 51 -4.57 -2.32 -18.26
CA GLY A 51 -4.53 -2.75 -19.67
C GLY A 51 -3.14 -3.13 -20.20
N SER A 52 -2.10 -3.11 -19.36
CA SER A 52 -0.79 -3.64 -19.75
C SER A 52 -0.88 -5.13 -20.12
N PRO A 53 -0.16 -5.58 -21.16
CA PRO A 53 -0.18 -6.98 -21.57
C PRO A 53 0.35 -7.89 -20.45
N MET A 54 -0.31 -9.02 -20.25
CA MET A 54 0.08 -10.04 -19.28
C MET A 54 0.58 -11.28 -19.99
N VAL A 55 1.59 -11.93 -19.41
CA VAL A 55 2.15 -13.19 -19.92
C VAL A 55 2.06 -14.23 -18.81
N THR A 56 1.52 -15.40 -19.15
CA THR A 56 1.54 -16.58 -18.28
C THR A 56 2.79 -17.39 -18.60
N LEU A 57 3.56 -17.72 -17.57
CA LEU A 57 4.78 -18.51 -17.70
C LEU A 57 4.82 -19.59 -16.62
N THR A 58 5.45 -20.71 -16.93
CA THR A 58 5.69 -21.81 -15.99
C THR A 58 7.08 -21.64 -15.40
N MET A 59 7.17 -21.44 -14.09
CA MET A 59 8.44 -21.29 -13.37
C MET A 59 8.35 -21.93 -11.98
N GLU A 60 9.50 -22.32 -11.44
CA GLU A 60 9.61 -22.90 -10.11
C GLU A 60 9.91 -21.82 -9.06
N PHE A 61 9.29 -21.97 -7.89
CA PHE A 61 9.49 -21.13 -6.72
C PHE A 61 9.60 -22.01 -5.48
N ASP A 62 10.28 -21.51 -4.45
CA ASP A 62 10.27 -22.15 -3.13
C ASP A 62 8.84 -22.20 -2.57
N ALA A 63 8.41 -23.38 -2.15
CA ALA A 63 7.06 -23.60 -1.62
C ALA A 63 6.74 -22.67 -0.43
N ALA A 64 7.69 -22.51 0.49
CA ALA A 64 7.55 -21.63 1.65
C ALA A 64 7.31 -20.16 1.27
N THR A 65 7.94 -19.71 0.16
CA THR A 65 7.75 -18.36 -0.38
C THR A 65 6.35 -18.20 -0.94
N ILE A 66 5.88 -19.14 -1.76
CA ILE A 66 4.52 -19.11 -2.32
C ILE A 66 3.47 -19.15 -1.22
N ASP A 67 3.64 -20.00 -0.21
CA ASP A 67 2.72 -20.10 0.93
C ASP A 67 2.69 -18.81 1.77
N ALA A 68 3.81 -18.09 1.86
CA ALA A 68 3.84 -16.79 2.51
C ALA A 68 3.04 -15.72 1.76
N PHE A 69 3.07 -15.74 0.42
CA PHE A 69 2.25 -14.83 -0.39
C PHE A 69 0.78 -15.19 -0.35
N LYS A 70 0.43 -16.48 -0.48
CA LYS A 70 -0.96 -16.96 -0.39
C LYS A 70 -1.65 -16.56 0.92
N ARG A 71 -0.91 -16.53 2.03
CA ARG A 71 -1.43 -16.07 3.33
C ARG A 71 -1.82 -14.59 3.38
N GLN A 72 -1.39 -13.76 2.43
CA GLN A 72 -1.77 -12.35 2.38
C GLN A 72 -3.18 -12.11 1.80
N GLY A 73 -3.77 -13.10 1.12
CA GLY A 73 -5.11 -13.03 0.55
C GLY A 73 -5.18 -13.50 -0.92
N ASP A 74 -6.35 -13.32 -1.52
CA ASP A 74 -6.68 -13.86 -2.85
C ASP A 74 -5.84 -13.25 -3.98
N ASP A 75 -5.34 -12.02 -3.81
CA ASP A 75 -4.51 -11.30 -4.78
C ASP A 75 -3.00 -11.62 -4.69
N TRP A 76 -2.62 -12.75 -4.09
CA TRP A 76 -1.21 -13.09 -3.87
C TRP A 76 -0.35 -13.13 -5.14
N GLN A 77 -0.94 -13.48 -6.29
CA GLN A 77 -0.26 -13.45 -7.60
C GLN A 77 0.07 -12.01 -8.03
N GLN A 78 -0.87 -11.08 -7.85
CA GLN A 78 -0.61 -9.65 -8.07
C GLN A 78 0.46 -9.14 -7.09
N GLY A 79 0.45 -9.65 -5.86
CA GLY A 79 1.48 -9.36 -4.85
C GLY A 79 2.89 -9.77 -5.29
N ILE A 80 3.06 -11.01 -5.80
CA ILE A 80 4.35 -11.45 -6.36
C ILE A 80 4.77 -10.60 -7.55
N ASN A 81 3.85 -10.32 -8.48
CA ASN A 81 4.14 -9.48 -9.64
C ASN A 81 4.63 -8.08 -9.21
N ALA A 82 3.98 -7.47 -8.22
CA ALA A 82 4.38 -6.17 -7.68
C ALA A 82 5.80 -6.19 -7.08
N VAL A 83 6.16 -7.24 -6.35
CA VAL A 83 7.51 -7.40 -5.76
C VAL A 83 8.58 -7.57 -6.84
N LEU A 84 8.34 -8.43 -7.83
CA LEU A 84 9.27 -8.62 -8.95
C LEU A 84 9.46 -7.33 -9.75
N ARG A 85 8.37 -6.62 -10.00
CA ARG A 85 8.40 -5.33 -10.71
C ARG A 85 9.11 -4.25 -9.90
N GLU A 86 8.87 -4.14 -8.60
CA GLU A 86 9.59 -3.23 -7.72
C GLU A 86 11.11 -3.49 -7.75
N TRP A 87 11.50 -4.77 -7.62
CA TRP A 87 12.90 -5.18 -7.71
C TRP A 87 13.52 -4.79 -9.06
N ALA A 88 12.79 -5.00 -10.16
CA ALA A 88 13.23 -4.65 -11.51
C ALA A 88 13.36 -3.12 -11.69
N ILE A 89 12.42 -2.33 -11.16
CA ILE A 89 12.47 -0.86 -11.20
C ILE A 89 13.69 -0.34 -10.44
N ARG A 90 13.94 -0.83 -9.22
CA ARG A 90 15.10 -0.43 -8.40
C ARG A 90 16.44 -0.73 -9.07
N ARG A 91 16.48 -1.72 -9.96
CA ARG A 91 17.66 -2.11 -10.75
C ARG A 91 17.73 -1.45 -12.13
N GLY A 92 16.71 -0.68 -12.52
CA GLY A 92 16.65 0.00 -13.82
C GLY A 92 16.26 -0.91 -15.00
N TYR A 93 15.79 -2.13 -14.75
CA TYR A 93 15.34 -3.04 -15.81
C TYR A 93 13.96 -2.67 -16.36
N VAL A 94 13.14 -2.03 -15.54
CA VAL A 94 11.81 -1.55 -15.90
C VAL A 94 11.71 -0.08 -15.45
N PRO A 95 11.19 0.84 -16.27
CA PRO A 95 11.02 2.23 -15.84
C PRO A 95 9.96 2.34 -14.75
N PHE A 96 10.09 3.35 -13.89
CA PHE A 96 9.01 3.72 -12.98
C PHE A 96 7.78 4.11 -13.81
N PRO A 97 6.58 3.57 -13.52
CA PRO A 97 5.39 3.93 -14.27
C PRO A 97 5.08 5.42 -14.12
N ALA A 98 4.74 6.06 -15.24
CA ALA A 98 4.34 7.47 -15.28
C ALA A 98 3.04 7.73 -14.52
#